data_AF-A0A415IAA5-F1
#
_entry.id   AF-A0A415IAA5-F1
#
_cell.length_a   1.000
_cell.length_b   1.000
_cell.length_c   1.000
_cell.angle_alpha   90.00
_cell.angle_beta   90.00
_cell.angle_gamma   90.00
#
_symmetry.space_group_name_H-M   'P 1'
#
loop_
_entity.id
_entity.type
_entity.pdbx_description
1 polymer ?
#
loop_
_entity_poly.entity_id
_entity_poly.type
_entity_poly.pdbx_seq_one_letter_code
_entity_poly.pdbx_strand_id
1 'polypeptide(L)'
;MKKKKITNKDVDEENNKKVTRRTLRLEARVTEQEYTQAKELAKTCGLSMSNYVRRTALGQRPRQRLSEREVEALCSLTDARGNLIRIAAAVKSIQADKRAMYFSDTRFVEQWMRAATQLINRWSQIENYLTE
;
A
#
# COMPACT_ATOMS: atom_id res chain seq x y z
N MET A 1 62.76 -19.27 13.86
CA MET A 1 61.58 -18.76 14.60
C MET A 1 60.37 -18.79 13.68
N LYS A 2 59.39 -19.65 13.97
CA LYS A 2 58.15 -19.81 13.19
C LYS A 2 57.22 -18.62 13.47
N LYS A 3 56.89 -17.80 12.47
CA LYS A 3 55.80 -16.82 12.57
C LYS A 3 54.57 -17.35 11.82
N LYS A 4 53.48 -17.45 12.57
CA LYS A 4 52.21 -18.10 12.26
C LYS A 4 51.53 -17.47 11.04
N LYS A 5 51.05 -18.33 10.13
CA LYS A 5 50.08 -18.00 9.10
C LYS A 5 48.74 -17.79 9.80
N ILE A 6 48.27 -16.54 9.89
CA ILE A 6 46.93 -16.24 10.39
C ILE A 6 45.98 -16.52 9.23
N THR A 7 45.31 -17.67 9.31
CA THR A 7 44.13 -17.96 8.51
C THR A 7 42.99 -17.07 8.99
N ASN A 8 42.65 -16.02 8.24
CA ASN A 8 41.35 -15.36 8.33
C ASN A 8 40.30 -16.30 7.73
N LYS A 9 40.03 -17.40 8.43
CA LYS A 9 38.67 -17.95 8.51
C LYS A 9 37.99 -17.14 9.62
N ASP A 10 36.70 -16.92 9.52
CA ASP A 10 35.86 -16.24 10.52
C ASP A 10 35.67 -14.74 10.30
N VAL A 11 35.11 -14.33 9.15
CA VAL A 11 34.01 -13.33 9.10
C VAL A 11 33.30 -13.52 7.76
N ASP A 12 32.37 -14.48 7.66
CA ASP A 12 31.30 -14.50 6.62
C ASP A 12 30.12 -15.35 7.10
N GLU A 13 29.95 -15.50 8.41
CA GLU A 13 28.71 -16.00 8.99
C GLU A 13 27.83 -14.80 9.34
N GLU A 14 26.99 -14.37 8.39
CA GLU A 14 25.62 -14.00 8.70
C GLU A 14 24.81 -13.74 7.42
N ASN A 15 23.67 -14.45 7.31
CA ASN A 15 22.58 -14.29 6.34
C ASN A 15 22.62 -15.07 5.03
N ASN A 16 22.99 -16.35 5.06
CA ASN A 16 22.53 -17.29 4.03
C ASN A 16 21.13 -17.83 4.39
N LYS A 17 20.09 -16.99 4.36
CA LYS A 17 18.69 -17.46 4.37
C LYS A 17 18.48 -18.28 3.10
N LYS A 18 18.68 -19.61 3.18
CA LYS A 18 18.39 -20.55 2.10
C LYS A 18 16.99 -20.26 1.56
N VAL A 19 16.91 -19.70 0.35
CA VAL A 19 15.64 -19.45 -0.33
C VAL A 19 14.93 -20.79 -0.46
N THR A 20 13.82 -20.96 0.27
CA THR A 20 13.01 -22.19 0.19
C THR A 20 12.46 -22.32 -1.23
N ARG A 21 13.01 -23.26 -2.01
CA ARG A 21 12.56 -23.55 -3.37
C ARG A 21 11.27 -24.36 -3.31
N ARG A 22 10.31 -24.01 -4.17
CA ARG A 22 9.05 -24.73 -4.32
C ARG A 22 9.27 -25.88 -5.30
N THR A 23 9.23 -27.11 -4.80
CA THR A 23 9.55 -28.33 -5.57
C THR A 23 8.32 -29.20 -5.86
N LEU A 24 7.26 -29.07 -5.05
CA LEU A 24 6.01 -29.80 -5.22
C LEU A 24 5.08 -29.10 -6.22
N ARG A 25 4.26 -29.88 -6.93
CA ARG A 25 3.30 -29.41 -7.93
C ARG A 25 1.86 -29.58 -7.46
N LEU A 26 1.03 -28.60 -7.79
CA LEU A 26 -0.42 -28.66 -7.71
C LEU A 26 -0.95 -28.68 -9.14
N GLU A 27 -1.71 -29.71 -9.49
CA GLU A 27 -2.23 -29.92 -10.83
C GLU A 27 -3.75 -30.13 -10.76
N ALA A 28 -4.47 -29.49 -11.67
CA ALA A 28 -5.92 -29.61 -11.81
C ALA A 28 -6.24 -29.73 -13.29
N ARG A 29 -7.15 -30.65 -13.64
CA ARG A 29 -7.71 -30.72 -14.99
C ARG A 29 -8.73 -29.61 -15.13
N VAL A 30 -8.62 -28.84 -16.21
CA VAL A 30 -9.49 -27.72 -16.52
C VAL A 30 -9.92 -27.80 -17.98
N THR A 31 -11.10 -27.28 -18.26
CA THR A 31 -11.56 -26.98 -19.61
C THR A 31 -10.77 -25.80 -20.19
N GLU A 32 -10.86 -25.61 -21.51
CA GLU A 32 -10.24 -24.46 -22.18
C GLU A 32 -10.80 -23.12 -21.67
N GLN A 33 -12.10 -23.05 -21.42
CA GLN A 33 -12.78 -21.86 -20.91
C GLN A 33 -12.33 -21.49 -19.50
N GLU A 34 -12.18 -22.48 -18.60
CA GLU A 34 -11.67 -22.24 -17.25
C GLU A 34 -10.21 -21.75 -17.28
N TYR A 35 -9.40 -22.31 -18.18
CA TYR A 35 -8.01 -21.88 -18.33
C TYR A 35 -7.89 -20.43 -18.83
N THR A 36 -8.66 -20.04 -19.85
CA THR A 36 -8.65 -18.67 -20.37
C THR A 36 -9.11 -17.67 -19.32
N GLN A 37 -10.20 -17.98 -18.60
CA GLN A 37 -10.69 -17.14 -17.51
C GLN A 37 -9.65 -16.96 -16.40
N ALA A 38 -9.01 -18.04 -15.95
CA ALA A 38 -7.96 -17.96 -14.94
C ALA A 38 -6.76 -17.14 -15.42
N LYS A 39 -6.44 -17.20 -16.72
CA LYS A 39 -5.33 -16.47 -17.34
C LYS A 39 -5.60 -14.98 -17.37
N GLU A 40 -6.82 -14.59 -17.73
CA GLU A 40 -7.26 -13.20 -17.72
C GLU A 40 -7.27 -12.63 -16.30
N LEU A 41 -7.84 -13.37 -15.33
CA LEU A 41 -7.84 -12.95 -13.93
C LEU A 41 -6.41 -12.76 -13.38
N ALA A 42 -5.50 -13.69 -13.69
CA ALA A 42 -4.09 -13.57 -13.31
C ALA A 42 -3.45 -12.31 -13.93
N LYS A 43 -3.70 -12.05 -15.23
CA LYS A 43 -3.19 -10.88 -15.95
C LYS A 43 -3.71 -9.58 -15.33
N THR A 44 -5.00 -9.50 -15.04
CA THR A 44 -5.66 -8.34 -14.41
C THR A 44 -5.12 -8.06 -13.01
N CYS A 45 -4.72 -9.09 -12.27
CA CYS A 45 -4.04 -8.95 -10.98
C CYS A 45 -2.53 -8.67 -11.11
N GLY A 46 -1.97 -8.64 -12.33
CA GLY A 46 -0.53 -8.50 -12.57
C GLY A 46 0.30 -9.68 -12.06
N LEU A 47 -0.26 -10.90 -12.07
CA LEU A 47 0.36 -12.12 -11.60
C LEU A 47 0.57 -13.12 -12.74
N SER A 48 1.58 -13.97 -12.61
CA SER A 48 1.65 -15.19 -13.43
C SER A 48 0.54 -16.16 -13.03
N MET A 49 0.11 -17.02 -13.95
CA MET A 49 -0.90 -18.06 -13.68
C MET A 49 -0.57 -18.87 -12.43
N SER A 50 0.67 -19.37 -12.32
CA SER A 50 1.12 -20.15 -11.17
C SER A 50 1.04 -19.36 -9.86
N ASN A 51 1.39 -18.07 -9.87
CA ASN A 51 1.25 -17.23 -8.68
C ASN A 51 -0.21 -16.97 -8.31
N TYR A 52 -1.06 -16.68 -9.29
CA TYR A 52 -2.48 -16.44 -9.07
C TYR A 52 -3.18 -17.67 -8.46
N VAL A 53 -3.02 -18.84 -9.09
CA VAL A 53 -3.61 -20.11 -8.63
C VAL A 53 -3.07 -20.51 -7.26
N ARG A 54 -1.77 -20.36 -7.02
CA ARG A 54 -1.18 -20.68 -5.71
C ARG A 54 -1.72 -19.77 -4.60
N ARG A 55 -1.85 -18.46 -4.86
CA ARG A 55 -2.39 -17.51 -3.86
C ARG A 55 -3.84 -17.83 -3.54
N THR A 56 -4.66 -18.06 -4.57
CA THR A 56 -6.07 -18.42 -4.42
C THR A 56 -6.26 -19.76 -3.71
N ALA A 57 -5.46 -20.79 -4.04
CA ALA A 57 -5.48 -22.09 -3.35
C ALA A 57 -5.10 -22.00 -1.86
N LEU A 58 -4.32 -20.99 -1.46
CA LEU A 58 -3.98 -20.70 -0.06
C LEU A 58 -5.01 -19.78 0.63
N GLY A 59 -6.17 -19.56 0.02
CA GLY A 59 -7.23 -18.71 0.55
C GLY A 59 -7.00 -17.20 0.41
N GLN A 60 -5.92 -16.79 -0.26
CA GLN A 60 -5.67 -15.38 -0.54
C GLN A 60 -6.60 -14.89 -1.67
N ARG A 61 -6.90 -13.60 -1.66
CA ARG A 61 -7.73 -12.95 -2.69
C ARG A 61 -6.91 -11.91 -3.47
N PRO A 62 -6.15 -12.33 -4.49
CA PRO A 62 -5.43 -11.38 -5.35
C PRO A 62 -6.39 -10.33 -5.91
N ARG A 63 -6.04 -9.05 -5.74
CA ARG A 63 -6.84 -7.93 -6.22
C ARG A 63 -6.39 -7.52 -7.62
N GLN A 64 -7.34 -7.03 -8.39
CA GLN A 64 -7.08 -6.36 -9.66
C GLN A 64 -6.11 -5.19 -9.44
N ARG A 65 -5.15 -5.03 -10.35
CA ARG A 65 -4.30 -3.84 -10.37
C ARG A 65 -5.11 -2.62 -10.77
N LEU A 66 -4.80 -1.50 -10.12
CA LEU A 66 -5.26 -0.19 -10.56
C LEU A 66 -4.74 0.08 -11.97
N SER A 67 -5.61 0.64 -12.80
CA SER A 67 -5.25 1.23 -14.09
C SER A 67 -4.41 2.50 -13.89
N GLU A 68 -3.70 2.93 -14.93
CA GLU A 68 -2.88 4.15 -14.89
C GLU A 68 -3.69 5.38 -14.46
N ARG A 69 -4.92 5.51 -14.98
CA ARG A 69 -5.84 6.60 -14.60
C ARG A 69 -6.26 6.53 -13.13
N GLU A 70 -6.48 5.32 -12.60
CA GLU A 70 -6.81 5.16 -11.18
C GLU A 70 -5.61 5.46 -10.28
N VAL A 71 -4.39 5.10 -10.71
CA VAL A 71 -3.14 5.47 -10.01
C VAL A 71 -2.97 6.99 -9.99
N GLU A 72 -3.16 7.66 -11.12
CA GLU A 72 -3.08 9.13 -11.20
C GLU A 72 -4.11 9.83 -10.31
N ALA A 73 -5.35 9.33 -10.31
CA ALA A 73 -6.41 9.84 -9.44
C ALA A 73 -6.06 9.63 -7.95
N LEU A 74 -5.51 8.46 -7.60
CA LEU A 74 -5.05 8.15 -6.24
C LEU A 74 -3.93 9.11 -5.80
N CYS A 75 -2.92 9.35 -6.66
CA CYS A 75 -1.86 10.31 -6.38
C CYS A 75 -2.41 11.72 -6.16
N SER A 76 -3.29 12.18 -7.05
CA SER A 76 -3.90 13.52 -6.97
C SER A 76 -4.69 13.71 -5.67
N LEU A 77 -5.41 12.67 -5.23
CA LEU A 77 -6.16 12.70 -3.98
C LEU A 77 -5.26 12.65 -2.75
N THR A 78 -4.14 11.91 -2.80
CA THR A 78 -3.12 11.92 -1.74
C THR A 78 -2.49 13.31 -1.59
N ASP A 79 -2.17 13.99 -2.70
CA ASP A 79 -1.69 15.37 -2.68
C ASP A 79 -2.73 16.34 -2.12
N ALA A 80 -3.99 16.21 -2.55
CA ALA A 80 -5.10 17.01 -2.04
C ALA A 80 -5.31 16.81 -0.52
N ARG A 81 -5.19 15.57 -0.02
CA ARG A 81 -5.20 15.29 1.42
C ARG A 81 -4.04 15.98 2.12
N GLY A 82 -2.83 15.90 1.57
CA GLY A 82 -1.66 16.57 2.12
C GLY A 82 -1.87 18.08 2.25
N ASN A 83 -2.46 18.71 1.23
CA ASN A 83 -2.86 20.11 1.26
C ASN A 83 -3.90 20.38 2.35
N LEU A 84 -4.95 19.55 2.44
CA LEU A 84 -6.01 19.71 3.43
C LEU A 84 -5.47 19.61 4.87
N ILE A 85 -4.54 18.67 5.13
CA ILE A 85 -3.86 18.55 6.43
C ILE A 85 -3.09 19.83 6.75
N ARG A 86 -2.31 20.35 5.81
CA ARG A 86 -1.54 21.60 6.00
C ARG A 86 -2.44 22.79 6.31
N ILE A 87 -3.53 22.96 5.57
CA ILE A 87 -4.50 24.04 5.81
C ILE A 87 -5.17 23.85 7.17
N ALA A 88 -5.67 22.65 7.49
CA ALA A 88 -6.32 22.39 8.77
C ALA A 88 -5.37 22.63 9.95
N ALA A 89 -4.10 22.26 9.83
CA ALA A 89 -3.08 22.52 10.85
C ALA A 89 -2.83 24.03 11.03
N ALA A 90 -2.73 24.78 9.92
CA ALA A 90 -2.56 26.23 9.96
C ALA A 90 -3.77 26.94 10.60
N VAL A 91 -5.00 26.53 10.27
CA VAL A 91 -6.21 27.08 10.89
C VAL A 91 -6.26 26.76 12.38
N LYS A 92 -5.88 25.54 12.77
CA LYS A 92 -5.85 25.11 14.17
C LYS A 92 -4.82 25.89 15.00
N SER A 93 -3.68 26.27 14.41
CA SER A 93 -2.62 27.02 15.11
C SER A 93 -2.97 28.49 15.35
N ILE A 94 -3.95 29.05 14.63
CA ILE A 94 -4.49 30.38 14.93
C ILE A 94 -5.18 30.33 16.30
N GLN A 95 -4.81 31.26 17.19
CA GLN A 95 -5.45 31.41 18.51
C GLN A 95 -6.96 31.64 18.35
N ALA A 96 -7.77 31.04 19.23
CA ALA A 96 -9.22 31.00 19.07
C ALA A 96 -9.87 32.39 19.02
N ASP A 97 -9.35 33.33 19.81
CA ASP A 97 -9.71 34.75 19.85
C ASP A 97 -9.40 35.48 18.53
N LYS A 98 -8.31 35.11 17.85
CA LYS A 98 -7.90 35.68 16.56
C LYS A 98 -8.55 35.04 15.34
N ARG A 99 -9.15 33.84 15.47
CA ARG A 99 -9.84 33.19 14.34
C ARG A 99 -11.00 34.04 13.80
N ALA A 100 -11.69 34.78 14.66
CA ALA A 100 -12.77 35.69 14.26
C ALA A 100 -12.27 36.85 13.38
N MET A 101 -10.99 37.23 13.46
CA MET A 101 -10.42 38.28 12.59
C MET A 101 -10.18 37.78 11.15
N TYR A 102 -9.85 36.50 10.99
CA TYR A 102 -9.57 35.91 9.67
C TYR A 102 -10.82 35.30 9.02
N PHE A 103 -11.76 34.84 9.84
CA PHE A 103 -12.97 34.19 9.40
C PHE A 103 -14.19 34.91 9.97
N SER A 104 -15.01 35.44 9.08
CA SER A 104 -16.21 36.20 9.43
C SER A 104 -17.21 35.41 10.29
N ASP A 105 -17.22 34.08 10.17
CA ASP A 105 -18.01 33.17 10.99
C ASP A 105 -17.13 32.08 11.62
N THR A 106 -16.96 32.13 12.94
CA THR A 106 -16.18 31.14 13.69
C THR A 106 -16.86 29.78 13.74
N ARG A 107 -18.20 29.72 13.70
CA ARG A 107 -18.95 28.46 13.70
C ARG A 107 -18.73 27.70 12.40
N PHE A 108 -18.71 28.41 11.28
CA PHE A 108 -18.38 27.84 9.98
C PHE A 108 -17.00 27.16 10.00
N VAL A 109 -15.98 27.84 10.52
CA VAL A 109 -14.61 27.31 10.54
C VAL A 109 -14.50 26.06 11.42
N GLU A 110 -15.19 26.04 12.57
CA GLU A 110 -15.23 24.86 13.42
C GLU A 110 -15.91 23.68 12.74
N GLN A 111 -17.04 23.91 12.06
CA GLN A 111 -17.72 22.86 11.27
C GLN A 111 -16.85 22.38 10.11
N TRP A 112 -16.21 23.31 9.40
CA TRP A 112 -15.29 23.01 8.30
C TRP A 112 -14.12 22.15 8.78
N MET A 113 -13.50 22.49 9.92
CA MET A 113 -12.40 21.68 10.51
C MET A 113 -12.85 20.27 10.88
N ARG A 114 -14.07 20.12 11.42
CA ARG A 114 -14.65 18.79 11.71
C ARG A 114 -14.83 17.98 10.43
N ALA A 115 -15.41 18.57 9.39
CA ALA A 115 -15.60 17.92 8.09
C ALA A 115 -14.26 17.57 7.43
N ALA A 116 -13.29 18.48 7.46
CA ALA A 116 -11.95 18.26 6.93
C ALA A 116 -11.26 17.07 7.62
N THR A 117 -11.39 16.95 8.94
CA THR A 117 -10.85 15.82 9.70
C THR A 117 -11.50 14.49 9.29
N GLN A 118 -12.81 14.47 9.07
CA GLN A 118 -13.52 13.28 8.57
C GLN A 118 -13.00 12.86 7.18
N LEU A 119 -12.80 13.82 6.27
CA LEU A 119 -12.25 13.55 4.94
C LEU A 119 -10.82 13.00 5.00
N ILE A 120 -9.95 13.61 5.82
CA ILE A 120 -8.56 13.16 6.03
C ILE A 120 -8.53 11.71 6.53
N ASN A 121 -9.39 11.38 7.48
CA ASN A 121 -9.49 10.03 8.06
C ASN A 121 -10.08 9.05 7.05
N ARG A 122 -11.13 9.43 6.33
CA ARG A 122 -11.75 8.57 5.31
C ARG A 122 -10.77 8.23 4.21
N TRP A 123 -9.95 9.18 3.77
CA TRP A 123 -8.89 8.92 2.80
C TRP A 123 -7.85 7.93 3.33
N SER A 124 -7.40 8.10 4.58
CA SER A 124 -6.46 7.17 5.20
C SER A 124 -7.00 5.73 5.22
N GLN A 125 -8.31 5.55 5.44
CA GLN A 125 -8.94 4.23 5.37
C GLN A 125 -8.94 3.64 3.95
N ILE A 126 -9.16 4.48 2.93
CA ILE A 126 -9.11 4.05 1.52
C ILE A 126 -7.68 3.62 1.15
N GLU A 127 -6.68 4.40 1.57
CA GLU A 127 -5.27 4.11 1.33
C GLU A 127 -4.83 2.81 2.01
N ASN A 128 -5.20 2.61 3.28
CA ASN A 128 -4.94 1.37 4.00
C ASN A 128 -5.64 0.18 3.32
N TYR A 129 -6.91 0.35 2.93
CA TYR A 129 -7.61 -0.70 2.20
C TYR A 129 -6.89 -1.06 0.91
N LEU A 130 -6.30 -0.13 0.17
CA LEU A 130 -5.60 -0.44 -1.08
C LEU A 130 -4.24 -1.11 -0.87
N THR A 131 -3.61 -0.90 0.27
CA THR A 131 -2.26 -1.43 0.58
C THR A 131 -2.28 -2.73 1.40
N GLU A 132 -3.36 -3.01 2.14
CA GLU A 132 -3.62 -4.23 2.94
C GLU A 132 -4.57 -5.22 2.24
#